data_AF-A0A1C6LGP2-F1
#
_entry.id   AF-A0A1C6LGP2-F1
#
_cell.length_a   1.000
_cell.length_b   1.000
_cell.length_c   1.000
_cell.angle_alpha   90.00
_cell.angle_beta   90.00
_cell.angle_gamma   90.00
#
_symmetry.space_group_name_H-M   'P 1'
#
loop_
_entity.id
_entity.type
_entity.pdbx_description
1 polymer ?
#
loop_
_entity_poly.entity_id
_entity_poly.type
_entity_poly.pdbx_seq_one_letter_code
_entity_poly.pdbx_strand_id
1 'polypeptide(L)'
;MVKPKPFLLTPSQGEAARTLLAYVGSLPLGAADAQLLAVVVAIRAARTGIGNLTGQDLRSLRLADPEGAVTSFAALGWQRQETLLGDDLVTPVGIIVPDLAGRPEARLPFGKVMRSRVSGWTVRTLSAKPVKKTSTAARLAALFLAAHGPADAYGTLPAHLPDDCRTALPELLAKGFLQELEGDRYLLSEAVRHLAGLRPPADTPPAGRKEPEAEGPSWDDWKDRASVALRRHVEAVESCSDCSLSTARVSEAFMRTAVPAQFEEKVRAAHRVWEAKFPGQGPAAAEFTAAFRAAHGHGPSVKQLCKAMGWGKMSRELRMYVVRGLIADGWLTNTDPVPWTLRPGRAARAGASAATATAVRAR
;
A
#
# COMPACT_ATOMS: atom_id res chain seq x y z
N MET A 1 -22.17 21.08 5.53
CA MET A 1 -22.20 19.60 5.66
C MET A 1 -20.79 19.06 5.45
N VAL A 2 -20.25 18.30 6.41
CA VAL A 2 -18.95 17.64 6.25
C VAL A 2 -19.15 16.44 5.33
N LYS A 3 -18.35 16.33 4.26
CA LYS A 3 -18.43 15.19 3.33
C LYS A 3 -18.13 13.89 4.10
N PRO A 4 -18.99 12.85 4.02
CA PRO A 4 -18.76 11.60 4.74
C PRO A 4 -17.45 10.96 4.29
N LYS A 5 -16.64 10.52 5.25
CA LYS A 5 -15.37 9.85 4.96
C LYS A 5 -15.64 8.47 4.36
N PRO A 6 -14.91 8.06 3.32
CA PRO A 6 -15.07 6.72 2.76
C PRO A 6 -14.68 5.66 3.79
N PHE A 7 -15.44 4.57 3.84
CA PHE A 7 -15.09 3.42 4.66
C PHE A 7 -13.71 2.87 4.29
N LEU A 8 -12.94 2.51 5.32
CA LEU A 8 -11.59 2.02 5.12
C LEU A 8 -11.50 0.55 4.74
N LEU A 9 -12.54 -0.22 5.06
CA LEU A 9 -12.63 -1.66 4.83
C LEU A 9 -13.83 -1.99 3.93
N THR A 10 -13.63 -2.92 3.00
CA THR A 10 -14.73 -3.65 2.35
C THR A 10 -15.32 -4.67 3.33
N PRO A 11 -16.52 -5.26 3.05
CA PRO A 11 -17.07 -6.31 3.92
C PRO A 11 -16.11 -7.48 4.18
N SER A 12 -15.44 -7.98 3.13
CA SER A 12 -14.44 -9.06 3.25
C SER A 12 -13.18 -8.63 4.01
N GLN A 13 -12.78 -7.36 3.93
CA GLN A 13 -11.67 -6.83 4.72
C GLN A 13 -12.06 -6.63 6.19
N GLY A 14 -13.33 -6.29 6.46
CA GLY A 14 -13.91 -6.26 7.79
C GLY A 14 -13.95 -7.64 8.44
N GLU A 15 -14.36 -8.65 7.68
CA GLU A 15 -14.31 -10.05 8.11
C GLU A 15 -12.88 -10.47 8.46
N ALA A 16 -11.91 -10.19 7.59
CA ALA A 16 -10.50 -10.44 7.88
C ALA A 16 -10.02 -9.75 9.16
N ALA A 17 -10.42 -8.48 9.40
CA ALA A 17 -10.09 -7.77 10.62
C ALA A 17 -10.68 -8.44 11.88
N ARG A 18 -11.93 -8.94 11.80
CA ARG A 18 -12.56 -9.70 12.89
C ARG A 18 -11.87 -11.03 13.12
N THR A 19 -11.54 -11.80 12.07
CA THR A 19 -10.80 -13.07 12.20
C THR A 19 -9.44 -12.86 12.86
N LEU A 20 -8.72 -11.78 12.50
CA LEU A 20 -7.47 -11.39 13.17
C LEU A 20 -7.66 -11.14 14.67
N LEU A 21 -8.68 -10.35 15.03
CA LEU A 21 -8.93 -9.97 16.43
C LEU A 21 -9.47 -11.15 17.25
N ALA A 22 -10.25 -12.04 16.65
CA ALA A 22 -10.65 -13.31 17.25
C ALA A 22 -9.46 -14.23 17.51
N TYR A 23 -8.54 -14.34 16.56
CA TYR A 23 -7.28 -15.06 16.76
C TYR A 23 -6.50 -14.47 17.94
N VAL A 24 -6.28 -13.16 17.97
CA VAL A 24 -5.52 -12.51 19.06
C VAL A 24 -6.24 -12.64 20.41
N GLY A 25 -7.56 -12.47 20.45
CA GLY A 25 -8.36 -12.64 21.66
C GLY A 25 -8.39 -14.09 22.18
N SER A 26 -8.05 -15.07 21.34
CA SER A 26 -7.91 -16.48 21.75
C SER A 26 -6.53 -16.82 22.33
N LEU A 27 -5.53 -15.93 22.16
CA LEU A 27 -4.21 -16.16 22.71
C LEU A 27 -4.24 -15.96 24.23
N PRO A 28 -3.54 -16.79 25.03
CA PRO A 28 -3.45 -16.66 26.48
C PRO A 28 -2.51 -15.51 26.89
N LEU A 29 -2.78 -14.31 26.39
CA LEU A 29 -2.06 -13.08 26.71
C LEU A 29 -2.89 -12.27 27.70
N GLY A 30 -2.36 -12.09 28.92
CA GLY A 30 -3.08 -11.44 30.02
C GLY A 30 -3.07 -9.91 29.99
N ALA A 31 -2.17 -9.28 29.24
CA ALA A 31 -2.02 -7.82 29.22
C ALA A 31 -2.40 -7.21 27.87
N ALA A 32 -3.11 -6.08 27.90
CA ALA A 32 -3.47 -5.34 26.69
C ALA A 32 -2.28 -4.93 25.81
N ASP A 33 -1.11 -4.64 26.41
CA ASP A 33 0.10 -4.31 25.64
C ASP A 33 0.58 -5.49 24.79
N ALA A 34 0.63 -6.69 25.39
CA ALA A 34 0.99 -7.92 24.68
C ALA A 34 -0.01 -8.24 23.57
N GLN A 35 -1.31 -8.09 23.84
CA GLN A 35 -2.37 -8.31 22.86
C GLN A 35 -2.31 -7.30 21.71
N LEU A 36 -2.10 -6.01 21.98
CA LEU A 36 -1.96 -4.99 20.94
C LEU A 36 -0.73 -5.25 20.06
N LEU A 37 0.40 -5.62 20.66
CA LEU A 37 1.57 -6.03 19.91
C LEU A 37 1.27 -7.27 19.07
N ALA A 38 0.54 -8.25 19.61
CA ALA A 38 0.17 -9.47 18.91
C ALA A 38 -0.68 -9.19 17.67
N VAL A 39 -1.59 -8.19 17.69
CA VAL A 39 -2.33 -7.75 16.50
C VAL A 39 -1.37 -7.36 15.37
N VAL A 40 -0.33 -6.59 15.67
CA VAL A 40 0.64 -6.11 14.67
C VAL A 40 1.56 -7.22 14.17
N VAL A 41 1.97 -8.13 15.04
CA VAL A 41 2.78 -9.29 14.62
C VAL A 41 1.95 -10.25 13.79
N ALA A 42 0.77 -10.64 14.27
CA ALA A 42 -0.11 -11.61 13.62
C ALA A 42 -0.53 -11.15 12.22
N ILE A 43 -0.85 -9.86 12.03
CA ILE A 43 -1.17 -9.36 10.69
C ILE A 43 0.02 -9.41 9.74
N ARG A 44 1.25 -9.15 10.21
CA ARG A 44 2.46 -9.23 9.37
C ARG A 44 2.85 -10.68 9.08
N ALA A 45 2.62 -11.58 10.05
CA ALA A 45 2.89 -13.00 9.96
C ALA A 45 1.82 -13.78 9.19
N ALA A 46 0.61 -13.25 9.00
CA ALA A 46 -0.54 -13.96 8.45
C ALA A 46 -0.29 -14.73 7.14
N ARG A 47 0.68 -14.30 6.32
CA ARG A 47 0.95 -14.94 5.02
C ARG A 47 2.08 -15.97 5.05
N THR A 48 3.04 -15.84 5.96
CA THR A 48 4.29 -16.62 5.93
C THR A 48 4.67 -17.21 7.28
N GLY A 49 3.87 -16.97 8.32
CA GLY A 49 4.23 -17.25 9.72
C GLY A 49 5.33 -16.35 10.28
N ILE A 50 5.79 -15.34 9.53
CA ILE A 50 6.89 -14.47 9.95
C ILE A 50 6.43 -13.01 9.91
N GLY A 51 6.35 -12.39 11.07
CA GLY A 51 6.01 -10.98 11.24
C GLY A 51 7.26 -10.14 11.42
N ASN A 52 7.66 -9.41 10.37
CA ASN A 52 8.81 -8.51 10.47
C ASN A 52 8.43 -7.23 11.22
N LEU A 53 9.06 -6.93 12.35
CA LEU A 53 8.89 -5.69 13.12
C LEU A 53 10.23 -5.01 13.36
N THR A 54 10.22 -3.69 13.51
CA THR A 54 11.38 -2.88 13.91
C THR A 54 11.18 -2.35 15.33
N GLY A 55 12.26 -1.97 16.02
CA GLY A 55 12.15 -1.26 17.30
C GLY A 55 11.36 0.05 17.16
N GLN A 56 11.39 0.71 15.99
CA GLN A 56 10.55 1.86 15.69
C GLN A 56 9.05 1.51 15.64
N ASP A 57 8.68 0.35 15.09
CA ASP A 57 7.29 -0.12 15.12
C ASP A 57 6.82 -0.30 16.58
N LEU A 58 7.64 -0.93 17.43
CA LEU A 58 7.34 -1.13 18.84
C LEU A 58 7.14 0.21 19.57
N ARG A 59 8.04 1.18 19.38
CA ARG A 59 7.90 2.53 19.94
C ARG A 59 6.66 3.26 19.44
N SER A 60 6.30 3.09 18.17
CA SER A 60 5.11 3.72 17.58
C SER A 60 3.81 3.24 18.21
N LEU A 61 3.81 2.02 18.77
CA LEU A 61 2.68 1.46 19.50
C LEU A 61 2.50 2.05 20.89
N ARG A 62 3.46 2.80 21.43
CA ARG A 62 3.35 3.48 22.73
C ARG A 62 2.81 2.55 23.82
N LEU A 63 3.33 1.33 23.90
CA LEU A 63 2.96 0.38 24.94
C LEU A 63 3.40 0.94 26.30
N ALA A 64 2.67 0.61 27.37
CA ALA A 64 3.05 1.02 28.71
C ALA A 64 4.25 0.20 29.21
N ASP A 65 4.25 -1.10 28.92
CA ASP A 65 5.31 -2.06 29.21
C ASP A 65 5.69 -2.84 27.93
N PRO A 66 6.54 -2.27 27.06
CA PRO A 66 6.98 -2.92 25.84
C PRO A 66 7.82 -4.18 26.09
N GLU A 67 8.56 -4.24 27.19
CA GLU A 67 9.42 -5.38 27.55
C GLU A 67 8.59 -6.58 28.01
N GLY A 68 7.61 -6.35 28.90
CA GLY A 68 6.66 -7.38 29.32
C GLY A 68 5.80 -7.87 28.16
N ALA A 69 5.41 -6.98 27.24
CA ALA A 69 4.67 -7.35 26.03
C ALA A 69 5.46 -8.31 25.12
N VAL A 70 6.74 -8.02 24.88
CA VAL A 70 7.63 -8.90 24.09
C VAL A 70 7.87 -10.22 24.81
N THR A 71 8.14 -10.18 26.11
CA THR A 71 8.42 -11.37 26.93
C THR A 71 7.23 -12.33 26.94
N SER A 72 6.00 -11.80 26.95
CA SER A 72 4.77 -12.61 26.93
C SER A 72 4.64 -13.53 25.71
N PHE A 73 5.32 -13.22 24.61
CA PHE A 73 5.31 -14.07 23.40
C PHE A 73 6.11 -15.37 23.55
N ALA A 74 7.07 -15.42 24.49
CA ALA A 74 7.81 -16.65 24.76
C ALA A 74 6.89 -17.79 25.22
N ALA A 75 5.88 -17.49 26.03
CA ALA A 75 4.87 -18.46 26.48
C ALA A 75 3.99 -19.00 25.33
N LEU A 76 3.90 -18.26 24.22
CA LEU A 76 3.19 -18.69 23.01
C LEU A 76 4.09 -19.50 22.06
N GLY A 77 5.36 -19.72 22.42
CA GLY A 77 6.35 -20.36 21.55
C GLY A 77 6.76 -19.50 20.35
N TRP A 78 6.45 -18.20 20.34
CA TRP A 78 6.95 -17.29 19.32
C TRP A 78 8.46 -17.13 19.49
N GLN A 79 9.16 -16.92 18.38
CA GLN A 79 10.63 -16.93 18.36
C GLN A 79 11.18 -15.64 17.78
N ARG A 80 12.42 -15.30 18.20
CA ARG A 80 13.21 -14.13 17.77
C ARG A 80 12.67 -12.78 18.25
N GLN A 81 11.69 -12.77 19.13
CA GLN A 81 11.06 -11.56 19.68
C GLN A 81 12.02 -10.74 20.56
N GLU A 82 12.97 -11.39 21.23
CA GLU A 82 13.95 -10.77 22.13
C GLU A 82 14.86 -9.78 21.41
N THR A 83 15.12 -10.00 20.11
CA THR A 83 15.92 -9.08 19.28
C THR A 83 15.21 -7.72 19.08
N LEU A 84 13.89 -7.64 19.32
CA LEU A 84 13.11 -6.42 19.13
C LEU A 84 13.40 -5.34 20.20
N LEU A 85 13.91 -5.74 21.37
CA LEU A 85 14.19 -4.84 22.49
C LEU A 85 15.59 -4.21 22.44
N GLY A 86 16.39 -4.54 21.42
CA GLY A 86 17.74 -3.98 21.27
C GLY A 86 17.75 -2.49 20.87
N ASP A 87 18.94 -1.89 20.92
CA ASP A 87 19.16 -0.47 20.54
C ASP A 87 18.99 -0.21 19.04
N ASP A 88 19.02 -1.26 18.20
CA ASP A 88 18.76 -1.14 16.77
C ASP A 88 17.26 -0.99 16.49
N LEU A 89 16.84 0.25 16.23
CA LEU A 89 15.45 0.59 15.99
C LEU A 89 14.99 0.40 14.55
N VAL A 90 15.90 0.13 13.59
CA VAL A 90 15.60 0.18 12.15
C VAL A 90 15.70 -1.17 11.46
N THR A 91 16.53 -2.09 11.97
CA THR A 91 16.67 -3.42 11.39
C THR A 91 15.41 -4.26 11.64
N PRO A 92 14.77 -4.82 10.60
CA PRO A 92 13.62 -5.68 10.79
C PRO A 92 13.97 -7.00 11.47
N VAL A 93 13.27 -7.30 12.56
CA VAL A 93 13.29 -8.57 13.29
C VAL A 93 12.13 -9.43 12.82
N GLY A 94 12.43 -10.60 12.26
CA GLY A 94 11.44 -11.56 11.79
C GLY A 94 10.93 -12.45 12.92
N ILE A 95 9.82 -12.05 13.56
CA ILE A 95 9.19 -12.82 14.63
C ILE A 95 8.45 -14.02 14.02
N ILE A 96 8.77 -15.23 14.46
CA ILE A 96 8.12 -16.45 14.00
C ILE A 96 6.88 -16.71 14.85
N VAL A 97 5.74 -16.89 14.20
CA VAL A 97 4.45 -17.22 14.80
C VAL A 97 4.08 -18.66 14.40
N PRO A 98 4.32 -19.67 15.26
CA PRO A 98 4.20 -21.08 14.90
C PRO A 98 2.83 -21.45 14.33
N ASP A 99 1.75 -20.94 14.92
CA ASP A 99 0.37 -21.19 14.50
C ASP A 99 0.03 -20.67 13.09
N LEU A 100 0.85 -19.75 12.56
CA LEU A 100 0.69 -19.14 11.25
C LEU A 100 1.76 -19.59 10.25
N ALA A 101 2.72 -20.43 10.67
CA ALA A 101 3.80 -20.92 9.81
C ALA A 101 3.39 -22.15 9.01
N GLY A 102 3.40 -22.02 7.68
CA GLY A 102 3.56 -23.14 6.74
C GLY A 102 2.41 -24.15 6.61
N ARG A 103 1.23 -23.90 7.18
CA ARG A 103 0.06 -24.78 6.99
C ARG A 103 -0.84 -24.27 5.84
N PRO A 104 -1.31 -25.15 4.94
CA PRO A 104 -2.33 -24.79 3.94
C PRO A 104 -3.61 -24.22 4.58
N GLU A 105 -3.92 -24.64 5.81
CA GLU A 105 -5.04 -24.20 6.63
C GLU A 105 -4.63 -23.18 7.72
N ALA A 106 -3.70 -22.27 7.39
CA ALA A 106 -3.26 -21.25 8.34
C ALA A 106 -4.47 -20.49 8.93
N ARG A 107 -4.45 -20.25 10.26
CA ARG A 107 -5.56 -19.59 10.99
C ARG A 107 -5.96 -18.22 10.43
N LEU A 108 -5.07 -17.56 9.69
CA LEU A 108 -5.32 -16.27 9.04
C LEU A 108 -5.05 -16.37 7.52
N PRO A 109 -6.05 -16.58 6.67
CA PRO A 109 -5.86 -16.79 5.23
C PRO A 109 -5.65 -15.47 4.45
N PHE A 110 -4.77 -14.57 4.92
CA PHE A 110 -4.62 -13.25 4.30
C PHE A 110 -3.70 -13.27 3.08
N GLY A 111 -4.27 -12.97 1.91
CA GLY A 111 -3.49 -12.58 0.74
C GLY A 111 -2.74 -11.24 0.96
N LYS A 112 -1.73 -10.95 0.12
CA LYS A 112 -0.89 -9.73 0.21
C LYS A 112 -1.71 -8.44 0.31
N VAL A 113 -2.75 -8.30 -0.52
CA VAL A 113 -3.60 -7.11 -0.57
C VAL A 113 -4.45 -6.98 0.70
N MET A 114 -5.08 -8.08 1.13
CA MET A 114 -5.89 -8.13 2.36
C MET A 114 -5.06 -7.70 3.57
N ARG A 115 -3.89 -8.31 3.74
CA ARG A 115 -2.93 -7.99 4.81
C ARG A 115 -2.56 -6.51 4.84
N SER A 116 -2.28 -5.92 3.68
CA SER A 116 -1.93 -4.50 3.57
C SER A 116 -3.10 -3.58 3.93
N ARG A 117 -4.33 -3.92 3.52
CA ARG A 117 -5.53 -3.13 3.80
C ARG A 117 -5.89 -3.14 5.28
N VAL A 118 -5.92 -4.33 5.89
CA VAL A 118 -6.20 -4.46 7.33
C VAL A 118 -5.10 -3.78 8.15
N SER A 119 -3.82 -3.88 7.75
CA SER A 119 -2.71 -3.23 8.46
C SER A 119 -2.81 -1.70 8.40
N GLY A 120 -3.13 -1.15 7.21
CA GLY A 120 -3.38 0.27 7.07
C GLY A 120 -4.60 0.75 7.86
N TRP A 121 -5.64 -0.07 7.98
CA TRP A 121 -6.79 0.22 8.85
C TRP A 121 -6.40 0.23 10.32
N THR A 122 -5.66 -0.78 10.82
CA THR A 122 -5.18 -0.81 12.21
C THR A 122 -4.43 0.46 12.57
N VAL A 123 -3.48 0.89 11.73
CA VAL A 123 -2.71 2.13 11.94
C VAL A 123 -3.61 3.37 11.98
N ARG A 124 -4.59 3.47 11.07
CA ARG A 124 -5.53 4.61 11.02
C ARG A 124 -6.48 4.63 12.21
N THR A 125 -6.94 3.48 12.69
CA THR A 125 -7.78 3.37 13.89
C THR A 125 -7.02 3.80 15.14
N LEU A 126 -5.80 3.27 15.33
CA LEU A 126 -4.93 3.64 16.46
C LEU A 126 -4.52 5.12 16.43
N SER A 127 -4.41 5.72 15.24
CA SER A 127 -4.05 7.13 15.05
C SER A 127 -5.26 8.08 15.06
N ALA A 128 -6.49 7.57 15.16
CA ALA A 128 -7.68 8.39 15.18
C ALA A 128 -7.62 9.37 16.36
N LYS A 129 -8.07 10.62 16.16
CA LYS A 129 -8.05 11.68 17.19
C LYS A 129 -8.59 11.22 18.56
N PRO A 130 -9.73 10.50 18.66
CA PRO A 130 -10.25 10.06 19.95
C PRO A 130 -9.48 8.88 20.58
N VAL A 131 -8.57 8.24 19.85
CA VAL A 131 -7.87 6.99 20.26
C VAL A 131 -6.38 7.21 20.51
N LYS A 132 -5.72 8.08 19.73
CA LYS A 132 -4.24 8.18 19.69
C LYS A 132 -3.54 8.56 21.01
N LYS A 133 -4.28 9.02 22.01
CA LYS A 133 -3.78 9.42 23.34
C LYS A 133 -4.42 8.62 24.49
N THR A 134 -5.15 7.55 24.19
CA THR A 134 -5.79 6.73 25.22
C THR A 134 -4.85 5.64 25.72
N SER A 135 -5.25 4.98 26.81
CA SER A 135 -4.57 3.77 27.31
C SER A 135 -4.42 2.70 26.22
N THR A 136 -3.45 1.79 26.34
CA THR A 136 -3.31 0.68 25.41
C THR A 136 -4.57 -0.19 25.35
N ALA A 137 -5.18 -0.47 26.51
CA ALA A 137 -6.44 -1.19 26.61
C ALA A 137 -7.57 -0.50 25.81
N ALA A 138 -7.73 0.83 25.94
CA ALA A 138 -8.70 1.58 25.14
C ALA A 138 -8.38 1.54 23.64
N ARG A 139 -7.11 1.60 23.26
CA ARG A 139 -6.70 1.52 21.84
C ARG A 139 -6.98 0.15 21.24
N LEU A 140 -6.75 -0.92 22.00
CA LEU A 140 -7.10 -2.28 21.61
C LEU A 140 -8.62 -2.44 21.54
N ALA A 141 -9.37 -1.98 22.54
CA ALA A 141 -10.82 -1.95 22.53
C ALA A 141 -11.36 -1.24 21.29
N ALA A 142 -10.80 -0.08 20.92
CA ALA A 142 -11.20 0.65 19.71
C ALA A 142 -11.05 -0.17 18.43
N LEU A 143 -10.01 -1.02 18.31
CA LEU A 143 -9.89 -1.95 17.18
C LEU A 143 -11.01 -3.00 17.16
N PHE A 144 -11.30 -3.60 18.31
CA PHE A 144 -12.38 -4.58 18.45
C PHE A 144 -13.74 -3.99 18.09
N LEU A 145 -14.08 -2.85 18.68
CA LEU A 145 -15.36 -2.17 18.45
C LEU A 145 -15.46 -1.64 17.02
N ALA A 146 -14.38 -1.11 16.44
CA ALA A 146 -14.41 -0.71 15.04
C ALA A 146 -14.63 -1.92 14.12
N ALA A 147 -13.96 -3.06 14.35
CA ALA A 147 -14.10 -4.23 13.47
C ALA A 147 -15.47 -4.93 13.57
N HIS A 148 -16.08 -4.92 14.77
CA HIS A 148 -17.33 -5.60 15.10
C HIS A 148 -18.54 -4.67 15.13
N GLY A 149 -18.35 -3.36 15.05
CA GLY A 149 -19.42 -2.38 15.11
C GLY A 149 -20.03 -2.14 13.73
N PRO A 150 -21.36 -2.10 13.61
CA PRO A 150 -22.01 -1.55 12.43
C PRO A 150 -21.75 -0.05 12.33
N ALA A 151 -21.77 0.48 11.10
CA ALA A 151 -21.47 1.88 10.86
C ALA A 151 -22.52 2.83 11.46
N ASP A 152 -23.80 2.52 11.29
CA ASP A 152 -24.91 3.45 11.57
C ASP A 152 -25.97 2.86 12.51
N ALA A 153 -25.62 1.81 13.24
CA ALA A 153 -26.50 1.15 14.20
C ALA A 153 -25.74 0.81 15.48
N TYR A 154 -26.47 0.33 16.50
CA TYR A 154 -25.85 -0.22 17.69
C TYR A 154 -25.15 -1.54 17.36
N GLY A 155 -23.91 -1.67 17.81
CA GLY A 155 -23.20 -2.94 17.90
C GLY A 155 -23.35 -3.57 19.28
N THR A 156 -22.96 -4.82 19.39
CA THR A 156 -22.81 -5.54 20.65
C THR A 156 -21.33 -5.83 20.90
N LEU A 157 -20.88 -5.74 22.15
CA LEU A 157 -19.51 -6.04 22.52
C LEU A 157 -19.13 -7.45 22.05
N PRO A 158 -18.01 -7.62 21.33
CA PRO A 158 -17.61 -8.95 20.86
C PRO A 158 -17.33 -9.87 22.04
N ALA A 159 -17.75 -11.14 21.95
CA ALA A 159 -17.58 -12.12 23.04
C ALA A 159 -16.11 -12.31 23.45
N HIS A 160 -15.19 -12.20 22.48
CA HIS A 160 -13.75 -12.33 22.66
C HIS A 160 -13.05 -11.00 22.95
N LEU A 161 -13.80 -9.94 23.33
CA LEU A 161 -13.21 -8.69 23.82
C LEU A 161 -12.49 -8.96 25.16
N PRO A 162 -11.18 -8.67 25.28
CA PRO A 162 -10.44 -8.85 26.52
C PRO A 162 -11.00 -8.02 27.68
N ASP A 163 -10.87 -8.50 28.91
CA ASP A 163 -11.43 -7.84 30.10
C ASP A 163 -10.83 -6.45 30.36
N ASP A 164 -9.52 -6.29 30.13
CA ASP A 164 -8.87 -4.97 30.15
C ASP A 164 -9.52 -3.99 29.17
N CYS A 165 -9.91 -4.48 27.97
CA CYS A 165 -10.58 -3.68 26.97
C CYS A 165 -11.99 -3.27 27.41
N ARG A 166 -12.72 -4.16 28.12
CA ARG A 166 -14.04 -3.87 28.70
C ARG A 166 -13.94 -2.77 29.75
N THR A 167 -12.92 -2.86 30.61
CA THR A 167 -12.67 -1.85 31.66
C THR A 167 -12.30 -0.48 31.08
N ALA A 168 -11.72 -0.45 29.88
CA ALA A 168 -11.32 0.77 29.19
C ALA A 168 -12.44 1.42 28.33
N LEU A 169 -13.63 0.83 28.22
CA LEU A 169 -14.73 1.38 27.41
C LEU A 169 -15.20 2.78 27.84
N PRO A 170 -15.29 3.12 29.15
CA PRO A 170 -15.64 4.48 29.58
C PRO A 170 -14.66 5.54 29.07
N GLU A 171 -13.38 5.19 28.91
CA GLU A 171 -12.38 6.09 28.32
C GLU A 171 -12.73 6.40 26.85
N LEU A 172 -13.12 5.39 26.07
CA LEU A 172 -13.51 5.58 24.67
C LEU A 172 -14.79 6.41 24.51
N LEU A 173 -15.73 6.31 25.44
CA LEU A 173 -16.89 7.19 25.51
C LEU A 173 -16.47 8.64 25.82
N ALA A 174 -15.66 8.85 26.87
CA ALA A 174 -15.20 10.17 27.27
C ALA A 174 -14.35 10.88 26.20
N LYS A 175 -13.63 10.13 25.36
CA LYS A 175 -12.83 10.68 24.25
C LYS A 175 -13.61 10.86 22.95
N GLY A 176 -14.89 10.46 22.91
CA GLY A 176 -15.75 10.59 21.73
C GLY A 176 -15.43 9.60 20.62
N PHE A 177 -14.85 8.44 20.94
CA PHE A 177 -14.79 7.30 20.01
C PHE A 177 -16.15 6.61 19.95
N LEU A 178 -16.77 6.40 21.12
CA LEU A 178 -18.16 5.98 21.24
C LEU A 178 -19.06 7.21 21.37
N GLN A 179 -20.22 7.15 20.72
CA GLN A 179 -21.30 8.10 20.96
C GLN A 179 -22.11 7.67 22.18
N GLU A 180 -22.39 6.37 22.30
CA GLU A 180 -23.19 5.78 23.37
C GLU A 180 -22.61 4.42 23.78
N LEU A 181 -22.81 4.08 25.05
CA LEU A 181 -22.43 2.80 25.66
C LEU A 181 -23.47 2.47 26.74
N GLU A 182 -24.18 1.36 26.58
CA GLU A 182 -25.22 0.89 27.49
C GLU A 182 -25.12 -0.64 27.65
N GLY A 183 -24.61 -1.08 28.80
CA GLY A 183 -24.30 -2.50 29.02
C GLY A 183 -23.33 -3.02 27.95
N ASP A 184 -23.75 -4.07 27.24
CA ASP A 184 -22.99 -4.64 26.11
C ASP A 184 -23.30 -3.97 24.76
N ARG A 185 -24.16 -2.96 24.70
CA ARG A 185 -24.49 -2.23 23.47
C ARG A 185 -23.68 -0.96 23.35
N TYR A 186 -23.24 -0.64 22.14
CA TYR A 186 -22.49 0.59 21.87
C TYR A 186 -22.82 1.17 20.51
N LEU A 187 -22.59 2.47 20.35
CA LEU A 187 -22.70 3.18 19.08
C LEU A 187 -21.38 3.90 18.77
N LEU A 188 -20.84 3.69 17.57
CA LEU A 188 -19.64 4.40 17.10
C LEU A 188 -19.97 5.88 16.82
N SER A 189 -19.10 6.78 17.25
CA SER A 189 -19.26 8.20 16.95
C SER A 189 -19.12 8.49 15.45
N GLU A 190 -19.87 9.46 14.94
CA GLU A 190 -19.86 9.86 13.53
C GLU A 190 -18.44 10.09 13.00
N ALA A 191 -17.56 10.66 13.84
CA ALA A 191 -16.17 10.94 13.51
C ALA A 191 -15.34 9.70 13.13
N VAL A 192 -15.75 8.50 13.58
CA VAL A 192 -15.04 7.23 13.40
C VAL A 192 -15.86 6.14 12.71
N ARG A 193 -17.12 6.39 12.30
CA ARG A 193 -17.95 5.41 11.59
C ARG A 193 -17.30 4.82 10.34
N HIS A 194 -16.55 5.62 9.60
CA HIS A 194 -15.75 5.17 8.45
C HIS A 194 -14.70 4.08 8.77
N LEU A 195 -14.43 3.80 10.05
CA LEU A 195 -13.56 2.71 10.50
C LEU A 195 -14.32 1.38 10.67
N ALA A 196 -15.65 1.39 10.62
CA ALA A 196 -16.49 0.22 10.89
C ALA A 196 -16.18 -0.96 9.96
N GLY A 197 -16.04 -2.14 10.55
CA GLY A 197 -15.78 -3.41 9.87
C GLY A 197 -17.05 -4.19 9.53
N LEU A 198 -18.19 -3.87 10.17
CA LEU A 198 -19.51 -4.33 9.74
C LEU A 198 -20.15 -3.21 8.91
N ARG A 199 -19.91 -3.25 7.61
CA ARG A 199 -20.76 -2.52 6.67
C ARG A 199 -22.04 -3.36 6.49
N PRO A 200 -23.25 -2.77 6.55
CA PRO A 200 -24.42 -3.44 6.03
C PRO A 200 -24.07 -3.94 4.62
N PRO A 201 -24.43 -5.19 4.24
CA PRO A 201 -24.44 -5.51 2.82
C PRO A 201 -25.26 -4.40 2.17
N ALA A 202 -24.68 -3.69 1.20
CA ALA A 202 -25.55 -3.01 0.26
C ALA A 202 -26.50 -4.09 -0.28
N ASP A 203 -27.73 -3.74 -0.65
CA ASP A 203 -28.69 -4.61 -1.36
C ASP A 203 -28.20 -5.00 -2.77
N THR A 204 -26.90 -5.26 -2.90
CA THR A 204 -26.21 -5.62 -4.11
C THR A 204 -25.76 -7.08 -3.92
N PRO A 205 -26.28 -8.02 -4.74
CA PRO A 205 -25.96 -9.44 -4.64
C PRO A 205 -24.45 -9.70 -4.72
N PRO A 206 -23.97 -10.87 -4.26
CA PRO A 206 -22.55 -11.18 -4.26
C PRO A 206 -22.00 -11.07 -5.68
N ALA A 207 -20.93 -10.29 -5.85
CA ALA A 207 -20.21 -10.13 -7.11
C ALA A 207 -19.49 -11.43 -7.51
N GLY A 208 -20.27 -12.42 -7.93
CA GLY A 208 -19.86 -13.36 -8.96
C GLY A 208 -20.01 -12.65 -10.30
N ARG A 209 -18.95 -12.64 -11.09
CA ARG A 209 -18.81 -11.98 -12.41
C ARG A 209 -18.59 -10.46 -12.34
N LYS A 210 -17.50 -10.04 -12.99
CA LYS A 210 -17.09 -8.65 -13.23
C LYS A 210 -18.25 -7.86 -13.87
N GLU A 211 -18.74 -6.83 -13.20
CA GLU A 211 -19.61 -5.78 -13.77
C GLU A 211 -19.41 -4.44 -13.01
N PRO A 212 -19.75 -3.29 -13.63
CA PRO A 212 -18.79 -2.29 -14.11
C PRO A 212 -18.38 -1.28 -13.04
N GLU A 213 -17.16 -0.77 -13.19
CA GLU A 213 -16.72 0.48 -12.56
C GLU A 213 -17.82 1.53 -12.73
N ALA A 214 -18.21 2.22 -11.64
CA ALA A 214 -19.03 3.43 -11.73
C ALA A 214 -18.46 4.27 -12.86
N GLU A 215 -19.29 4.63 -13.86
CA GLU A 215 -18.85 5.33 -15.06
C GLU A 215 -17.91 6.45 -14.62
N GLY A 216 -16.61 6.21 -14.84
CA GLY A 216 -15.62 7.25 -14.66
C GLY A 216 -16.05 8.43 -15.54
N PRO A 217 -15.52 9.64 -15.29
CA PRO A 217 -15.71 10.72 -16.25
C PRO A 217 -15.42 10.15 -17.64
N SER A 218 -16.32 10.38 -18.61
CA SER A 218 -16.12 9.86 -19.95
C SER A 218 -14.75 10.33 -20.46
N TRP A 219 -14.20 9.63 -21.45
CA TRP A 219 -12.87 10.01 -21.96
C TRP A 219 -12.84 11.48 -22.42
N ASP A 220 -13.96 11.97 -22.96
CA ASP A 220 -14.13 13.38 -23.34
C ASP A 220 -14.24 14.30 -22.12
N ASP A 221 -15.03 13.94 -21.09
CA ASP A 221 -15.08 14.71 -19.84
C ASP A 221 -13.72 14.81 -19.14
N TRP A 222 -12.90 13.75 -19.23
CA TRP A 222 -11.56 13.74 -18.69
C TRP A 222 -10.65 14.71 -19.46
N LYS A 223 -10.71 14.68 -20.81
CA LYS A 223 -9.94 15.60 -21.66
C LYS A 223 -10.34 17.05 -21.44
N ASP A 224 -11.62 17.32 -21.22
CA ASP A 224 -12.13 18.68 -20.95
C ASP A 224 -11.59 19.27 -19.65
N ARG A 225 -11.38 18.43 -18.64
CA ARG A 225 -10.79 18.82 -17.35
C ARG A 225 -9.26 18.86 -17.37
N ALA A 226 -8.62 18.23 -18.36
CA ALA A 226 -7.16 18.22 -18.49
C ALA A 226 -6.62 19.60 -18.89
N SER A 227 -5.39 19.91 -18.46
CA SER A 227 -4.72 21.14 -18.91
C SER A 227 -4.47 21.11 -20.42
N VAL A 228 -4.38 22.28 -21.05
CA VAL A 228 -4.14 22.39 -22.51
C VAL A 228 -2.90 21.59 -22.95
N ALA A 229 -1.83 21.64 -22.18
CA ALA A 229 -0.61 20.89 -22.47
C ALA A 229 -0.80 19.37 -22.36
N LEU A 230 -1.55 18.89 -21.36
CA LEU A 230 -1.85 17.48 -21.18
C LEU A 230 -2.79 16.97 -22.28
N ARG A 231 -3.80 17.77 -22.66
CA ARG A 231 -4.72 17.45 -23.76
C ARG A 231 -3.99 17.29 -25.09
N ARG A 232 -3.13 18.26 -25.46
CA ARG A 232 -2.30 18.17 -26.67
C ARG A 232 -1.42 16.91 -26.69
N HIS A 233 -0.84 16.55 -25.55
CA HIS A 233 -0.03 15.34 -25.43
C HIS A 233 -0.86 14.07 -25.63
N VAL A 234 -2.05 14.02 -25.03
CA VAL A 234 -2.99 12.92 -25.18
C VAL A 234 -3.42 12.76 -26.63
N GLU A 235 -3.81 13.86 -27.28
CA GLU A 235 -4.19 13.89 -28.69
C GLU A 235 -3.05 13.40 -29.58
N ALA A 236 -1.82 13.86 -29.34
CA ALA A 236 -0.64 13.39 -30.10
C ALA A 236 -0.39 11.87 -29.95
N VAL A 237 -0.67 11.29 -28.78
CA VAL A 237 -0.56 9.84 -28.56
C VAL A 237 -1.71 9.08 -29.23
N GLU A 238 -2.93 9.60 -29.13
CA GLU A 238 -4.14 8.99 -29.69
C GLU A 238 -4.14 9.03 -31.22
N SER A 239 -3.64 10.12 -31.82
CA SER A 239 -3.59 10.31 -33.27
C SER A 239 -2.33 9.75 -33.94
N CYS A 240 -1.42 9.12 -33.18
CA CYS A 240 -0.16 8.62 -33.73
C CYS A 240 -0.40 7.36 -34.60
N SER A 241 -0.29 7.52 -35.92
CA SER A 241 -0.45 6.43 -36.90
C SER A 241 0.49 5.26 -36.63
N ASP A 242 1.75 5.55 -36.30
CA ASP A 242 2.78 4.53 -36.11
C ASP A 242 2.57 3.71 -34.83
N CYS A 243 1.93 4.29 -33.82
CA CYS A 243 1.60 3.58 -32.58
C CYS A 243 0.28 2.83 -32.68
N SER A 244 -0.67 3.30 -33.50
CA SER A 244 -1.98 2.68 -33.75
C SER A 244 -2.67 2.23 -32.46
N LEU A 245 -2.69 3.09 -31.44
CA LEU A 245 -3.29 2.79 -30.14
C LEU A 245 -4.80 3.02 -30.21
N SER A 246 -5.59 2.09 -29.68
CA SER A 246 -7.02 2.33 -29.53
C SER A 246 -7.28 3.39 -28.44
N THR A 247 -8.34 4.19 -28.62
CA THR A 247 -8.83 5.14 -27.61
C THR A 247 -9.00 4.47 -26.24
N ALA A 248 -9.55 3.25 -26.19
CA ALA A 248 -9.69 2.50 -24.94
C ALA A 248 -8.36 2.26 -24.21
N ARG A 249 -7.27 2.01 -24.94
CA ARG A 249 -5.95 1.79 -24.36
C ARG A 249 -5.29 3.09 -23.92
N VAL A 250 -5.53 4.18 -24.66
CA VAL A 250 -5.04 5.51 -24.30
C VAL A 250 -5.78 5.98 -23.04
N SER A 251 -7.11 5.92 -23.02
CA SER A 251 -7.93 6.32 -21.88
C SER A 251 -7.60 5.52 -20.62
N GLU A 252 -7.46 4.20 -20.70
CA GLU A 252 -7.04 3.35 -19.57
C GLU A 252 -5.71 3.83 -18.98
N ALA A 253 -4.73 4.15 -19.83
CA ALA A 253 -3.41 4.55 -19.37
C ALA A 253 -3.39 5.94 -18.70
N PHE A 254 -4.17 6.89 -19.19
CA PHE A 254 -4.23 8.26 -18.67
C PHE A 254 -5.17 8.42 -17.47
N MET A 255 -6.25 7.64 -17.40
CA MET A 255 -7.23 7.71 -16.32
C MET A 255 -6.86 6.84 -15.11
N ARG A 256 -5.88 5.93 -15.25
CA ARG A 256 -5.46 5.08 -14.13
C ARG A 256 -4.77 5.91 -13.05
N THR A 257 -5.27 5.79 -11.82
CA THR A 257 -4.61 6.33 -10.63
C THR A 257 -3.17 5.81 -10.52
N ALA A 258 -2.22 6.73 -10.55
CA ALA A 258 -0.81 6.40 -10.38
C ALA A 258 -0.57 5.89 -8.95
N VAL A 259 -0.20 4.62 -8.82
CA VAL A 259 0.23 4.04 -7.55
C VAL A 259 1.75 4.19 -7.49
N PRO A 260 2.32 4.82 -6.45
CA PRO A 260 3.77 4.90 -6.28
C PRO A 260 4.37 3.49 -6.29
N ALA A 261 5.25 3.21 -7.26
CA ALA A 261 5.90 1.91 -7.32
C ALA A 261 6.85 1.76 -6.13
N GLN A 262 6.52 0.84 -5.22
CA GLN A 262 7.40 0.30 -4.21
C GLN A 262 8.05 -0.95 -4.78
N PHE A 263 9.38 -1.02 -4.77
CA PHE A 263 10.11 -2.15 -5.35
C PHE A 263 10.60 -3.09 -4.26
N GLU A 264 10.17 -4.34 -4.35
CA GLU A 264 10.60 -5.41 -3.45
C GLU A 264 12.07 -5.79 -3.70
N GLU A 265 12.71 -6.43 -2.71
CA GLU A 265 14.10 -6.86 -2.80
C GLU A 265 14.36 -7.77 -4.01
N LYS A 266 13.39 -8.61 -4.36
CA LYS A 266 13.44 -9.46 -5.56
C LYS A 266 13.63 -8.67 -6.85
N VAL A 267 13.02 -7.48 -6.95
CA VAL A 267 13.14 -6.61 -8.14
C VAL A 267 14.55 -6.00 -8.19
N ARG A 268 15.11 -5.64 -7.04
CA ARG A 268 16.50 -5.15 -6.93
C ARG A 268 17.52 -6.23 -7.32
N ALA A 269 17.34 -7.45 -6.85
CA ALA A 269 18.18 -8.58 -7.25
C ALA A 269 18.09 -8.85 -8.76
N ALA A 270 16.87 -8.85 -9.32
CA ALA A 270 16.66 -9.00 -10.76
C ALA A 270 17.25 -7.85 -11.58
N HIS A 271 17.28 -6.62 -11.02
CA HIS A 271 17.95 -5.48 -11.65
C HIS A 271 19.46 -5.71 -11.78
N ARG A 272 20.13 -6.20 -10.72
CA ARG A 272 21.56 -6.48 -10.78
C ARG A 272 21.91 -7.49 -11.88
N VAL A 273 21.07 -8.53 -12.04
CA VAL A 273 21.23 -9.53 -13.12
C VAL A 273 21.01 -8.88 -14.50
N TRP A 274 20.01 -8.01 -14.61
CA TRP A 274 19.75 -7.28 -15.85
C TRP A 274 20.91 -6.34 -16.21
N GLU A 275 21.45 -5.60 -15.25
CA GLU A 275 22.54 -4.64 -15.43
C GLU A 275 23.83 -5.33 -15.85
N ALA A 276 24.14 -6.50 -15.26
CA ALA A 276 25.27 -7.32 -15.67
C ALA A 276 25.13 -7.81 -17.13
N LYS A 277 23.91 -8.09 -17.58
CA LYS A 277 23.63 -8.55 -18.95
C LYS A 277 23.61 -7.41 -19.97
N PHE A 278 23.17 -6.23 -19.57
CA PHE A 278 23.03 -5.07 -20.43
C PHE A 278 23.74 -3.86 -19.80
N PRO A 279 25.09 -3.85 -19.79
CA PRO A 279 25.83 -2.72 -19.25
C PRO A 279 25.65 -1.48 -20.13
N GLY A 280 25.73 -0.29 -19.52
CA GLY A 280 25.87 0.97 -20.24
C GLY A 280 24.71 1.36 -21.17
N GLN A 281 23.47 0.97 -20.87
CA GLN A 281 22.33 1.19 -21.77
C GLN A 281 21.82 2.64 -21.83
N GLY A 282 22.37 3.55 -21.02
CA GLY A 282 21.96 4.95 -20.93
C GLY A 282 21.95 5.72 -22.24
N PRO A 283 23.10 5.82 -22.97
CA PRO A 283 23.17 6.52 -24.25
C PRO A 283 22.19 5.97 -25.29
N ALA A 284 22.17 4.65 -25.50
CA ALA A 284 21.31 4.02 -26.49
C ALA A 284 19.81 4.20 -26.17
N ALA A 285 19.44 4.14 -24.89
CA ALA A 285 18.07 4.43 -24.48
C ALA A 285 17.68 5.89 -24.74
N ALA A 286 18.58 6.84 -24.48
CA ALA A 286 18.34 8.24 -24.75
C ALA A 286 18.19 8.51 -26.26
N GLU A 287 19.08 7.98 -27.08
CA GLU A 287 19.03 8.07 -28.55
C GLU A 287 17.72 7.51 -29.10
N PHE A 288 17.33 6.30 -28.67
CA PHE A 288 16.06 5.71 -29.06
C PHE A 288 14.88 6.61 -28.68
N THR A 289 14.84 7.15 -27.44
CA THR A 289 13.74 8.04 -27.05
C THR A 289 13.74 9.36 -27.84
N ALA A 290 14.89 9.85 -28.29
CA ALA A 290 14.98 11.03 -29.15
C ALA A 290 14.40 10.74 -30.53
N ALA A 291 14.85 9.67 -31.18
CA ALA A 291 14.38 9.23 -32.49
C ALA A 291 12.88 8.92 -32.46
N PHE A 292 12.41 8.21 -31.42
CA PHE A 292 11.01 7.92 -31.22
C PHE A 292 10.18 9.21 -31.13
N ARG A 293 10.63 10.21 -30.37
CA ARG A 293 9.90 11.48 -30.27
C ARG A 293 9.86 12.25 -31.57
N ALA A 294 10.95 12.23 -32.33
CA ALA A 294 11.02 12.89 -33.63
C ALA A 294 10.04 12.26 -34.63
N ALA A 295 9.92 10.93 -34.63
CA ALA A 295 9.00 10.22 -35.51
C ALA A 295 7.53 10.32 -35.06
N HIS A 296 7.28 10.13 -33.76
CA HIS A 296 5.92 9.93 -33.24
C HIS A 296 5.27 11.21 -32.68
N GLY A 297 6.02 12.30 -32.47
CA GLY A 297 5.53 13.51 -31.80
C GLY A 297 5.32 13.37 -30.28
N HIS A 298 5.47 12.15 -29.72
CA HIS A 298 5.37 11.85 -28.30
C HIS A 298 6.49 10.89 -27.84
N GLY A 299 6.68 10.72 -26.54
CA GLY A 299 7.68 9.78 -26.00
C GLY A 299 7.20 8.33 -26.04
N PRO A 300 8.11 7.35 -26.03
CA PRO A 300 7.71 5.96 -25.91
C PRO A 300 7.16 5.67 -24.51
N SER A 301 6.30 4.65 -24.41
CA SER A 301 6.02 4.02 -23.12
C SER A 301 7.23 3.22 -22.63
N VAL A 302 7.28 2.95 -21.33
CA VAL A 302 8.29 2.03 -20.72
C VAL A 302 8.31 0.68 -21.45
N LYS A 303 7.15 0.14 -21.86
CA LYS A 303 7.06 -1.12 -22.61
C LYS A 303 7.68 -1.01 -24.00
N GLN A 304 7.42 0.08 -24.72
CA GLN A 304 7.98 0.31 -26.06
C GLN A 304 9.49 0.45 -26.01
N LEU A 305 10.02 1.23 -25.06
CA LEU A 305 11.46 1.35 -24.83
C LEU A 305 12.08 -0.03 -24.58
N CYS A 306 11.61 -0.78 -23.57
CA CYS A 306 12.22 -2.08 -23.26
C CYS A 306 12.13 -3.08 -24.41
N LYS A 307 11.05 -3.03 -25.21
CA LYS A 307 10.89 -3.90 -26.39
C LYS A 307 11.90 -3.53 -27.48
N ALA A 308 12.03 -2.24 -27.79
CA ALA A 308 12.94 -1.75 -28.83
C ALA A 308 14.41 -1.99 -28.47
N MET A 309 14.76 -1.85 -27.19
CA MET A 309 16.11 -2.10 -26.69
C MET A 309 16.47 -3.60 -26.60
N GLY A 310 15.54 -4.51 -26.89
CA GLY A 310 15.83 -5.95 -26.88
C GLY A 310 16.14 -6.54 -25.50
N TRP A 311 15.71 -5.90 -24.40
CA TRP A 311 16.01 -6.34 -23.02
C TRP A 311 15.29 -7.63 -22.57
N GLY A 312 14.64 -8.34 -23.49
CA GLY A 312 13.96 -9.60 -23.25
C GLY A 312 12.69 -9.48 -22.40
N LYS A 313 12.21 -10.62 -21.92
CA LYS A 313 10.97 -10.71 -21.14
C LYS A 313 11.22 -10.23 -19.70
N MET A 314 10.74 -9.03 -19.39
CA MET A 314 10.87 -8.42 -18.07
C MET A 314 9.51 -8.25 -17.40
N SER A 315 9.45 -8.48 -16.08
CA SER A 315 8.28 -8.12 -15.28
C SER A 315 8.00 -6.61 -15.39
N ARG A 316 6.75 -6.20 -15.15
CA ARG A 316 6.38 -4.77 -15.18
C ARG A 316 7.19 -3.98 -14.16
N GLU A 317 7.38 -4.53 -12.97
CA GLU A 317 8.13 -3.90 -11.88
C GLU A 317 9.60 -3.72 -12.25
N LEU A 318 10.24 -4.74 -12.84
CA LEU A 318 11.63 -4.65 -13.28
C LEU A 318 11.80 -3.59 -14.39
N ARG A 319 10.87 -3.52 -15.36
CA ARG A 319 10.92 -2.47 -16.40
C ARG A 319 10.81 -1.06 -15.80
N MET A 320 9.89 -0.87 -14.85
CA MET A 320 9.76 0.41 -14.15
C MET A 320 11.01 0.76 -13.33
N TYR A 321 11.63 -0.25 -12.70
CA TYR A 321 12.86 -0.06 -11.92
C TYR A 321 14.02 0.38 -12.81
N VAL A 322 14.26 -0.34 -13.93
CA VAL A 322 15.30 -0.01 -14.91
C VAL A 322 15.13 1.42 -15.44
N VAL A 323 13.92 1.78 -15.88
CA VAL A 323 13.69 3.13 -16.42
C VAL A 323 13.86 4.21 -15.36
N ARG A 324 13.50 3.95 -14.09
CA ARG A 324 13.77 4.89 -13.00
C ARG A 324 15.26 5.05 -12.72
N GLY A 325 16.06 3.98 -12.84
CA GLY A 325 17.52 4.07 -12.80
C GLY A 325 18.05 5.00 -13.90
N LEU A 326 17.65 4.76 -15.15
CA LEU A 326 18.03 5.62 -16.28
C LEU A 326 17.60 7.09 -16.13
N ILE A 327 16.48 7.35 -15.44
CA ILE A 327 16.05 8.73 -15.10
C ILE A 327 16.93 9.32 -13.99
N ALA A 328 17.24 8.54 -12.94
CA ALA A 328 18.10 8.97 -11.84
C ALA A 328 19.51 9.33 -12.32
N ASP A 329 20.05 8.50 -13.22
CA ASP A 329 21.35 8.70 -13.87
C ASP A 329 21.33 9.86 -14.90
N GLY A 330 20.16 10.43 -15.16
CA GLY A 330 19.98 11.59 -16.02
C GLY A 330 20.04 11.28 -17.53
N TRP A 331 20.06 10.01 -17.92
CA TRP A 331 19.97 9.59 -19.33
C TRP A 331 18.58 9.82 -19.91
N LEU A 332 17.55 9.58 -19.09
CA LEU A 332 16.16 9.81 -19.44
C LEU A 332 15.51 10.83 -18.50
N THR A 333 14.37 11.36 -18.91
CA THR A 333 13.45 12.09 -18.05
C THR A 333 12.01 11.87 -18.53
N ASN A 334 11.04 12.15 -17.68
CA ASN A 334 9.63 12.03 -17.99
C ASN A 334 8.84 13.14 -17.27
N THR A 335 7.54 13.19 -17.52
CA THR A 335 6.61 13.99 -16.73
C THR A 335 5.76 13.00 -15.92
N ASP A 336 6.21 12.61 -14.73
CA ASP A 336 5.45 11.69 -13.86
C ASP A 336 4.18 12.40 -13.32
N PRO A 337 2.98 11.78 -13.34
CA PRO A 337 2.66 10.40 -13.70
C PRO A 337 2.20 10.16 -15.17
N VAL A 338 2.42 11.11 -16.07
CA VAL A 338 1.89 11.12 -17.44
C VAL A 338 2.57 10.04 -18.32
N PRO A 339 1.83 9.09 -18.91
CA PRO A 339 2.40 8.07 -19.79
C PRO A 339 2.85 8.63 -21.15
N TRP A 340 3.73 7.89 -21.85
CA TRP A 340 4.33 8.28 -23.15
C TRP A 340 5.15 9.58 -23.13
N THR A 341 5.76 9.92 -21.99
CA THR A 341 6.53 11.16 -21.84
C THR A 341 8.05 10.97 -21.78
N LEU A 342 8.55 9.73 -21.95
CA LEU A 342 10.00 9.47 -21.92
C LEU A 342 10.70 10.31 -23.00
N ARG A 343 11.77 10.98 -22.59
CA ARG A 343 12.60 11.84 -23.45
C ARG A 343 14.05 11.85 -22.95
N PRO A 344 15.00 12.29 -23.79
CA PRO A 344 16.40 12.42 -23.37
C PRO A 344 16.56 13.35 -22.16
N GLY A 345 17.31 12.88 -21.16
CA GLY A 345 17.65 13.62 -19.96
C GLY A 345 18.89 14.50 -20.12
N ARG A 346 19.37 15.08 -19.02
CA ARG A 346 20.51 16.01 -19.00
C ARG A 346 21.82 15.37 -19.47
N ALA A 347 22.07 14.11 -19.12
CA ALA A 347 23.32 13.41 -19.46
C ALA A 347 23.45 13.20 -20.97
N ALA A 348 22.35 12.92 -21.65
CA ALA A 348 22.31 12.79 -23.11
C ALA A 348 22.60 14.11 -23.83
N ARG A 349 22.13 15.25 -23.28
CA ARG A 349 22.38 16.58 -23.85
C ARG A 349 23.84 17.03 -23.69
N ALA A 350 24.46 16.70 -22.55
CA ALA A 350 25.87 16.99 -22.31
C ALA A 350 26.78 16.22 -23.28
N GLY A 351 26.48 14.94 -23.55
CA GLY A 351 27.20 14.12 -24.53
C GLY A 351 27.05 14.65 -25.97
N ALA A 352 25.85 15.08 -26.36
CA ALA A 352 25.63 15.69 -27.67
C ALA A 352 26.40 17.00 -27.84
N SER A 353 26.40 17.87 -26.81
CA SER A 353 27.13 19.15 -26.86
C SER A 353 28.66 18.97 -26.94
N ALA A 354 29.21 17.93 -26.29
CA ALA A 354 30.62 17.58 -26.39
C ALA A 354 30.99 17.01 -27.77
N ALA A 355 30.12 16.17 -28.36
CA ALA A 355 30.34 15.63 -29.71
C ALA A 355 30.28 16.72 -30.79
N THR A 356 29.35 17.68 -30.68
CA THR A 356 29.25 18.81 -31.62
C THR A 356 30.45 19.77 -31.50
N ALA A 357 30.95 20.02 -30.29
CA ALA A 357 32.14 20.86 -30.08
C ALA A 357 33.42 20.23 -30.67
N THR A 358 33.56 18.91 -30.62
CA THR A 358 34.69 18.19 -31.22
C THR A 358 34.62 18.18 -32.75
N ALA A 359 33.42 18.10 -33.34
CA ALA A 359 33.23 18.16 -34.80
C ALA A 359 33.51 19.57 -35.39
N VAL A 360 33.26 20.63 -34.63
CA VAL A 360 33.57 22.02 -35.04
C VAL A 360 35.07 22.34 -34.93
N ARG A 361 35.81 21.67 -34.03
CA ARG A 361 37.28 21.79 -33.93
C ARG A 361 38.06 20.98 -34.97
N ALA A 362 37.39 20.04 -35.65
CA ALA A 362 37.99 19.20 -36.68
C ALA A 362 37.69 19.68 -38.11
N ARG A 363 37.15 20.89 -38.28
CA ARG A 363 36.90 21.54 -39.56
C ARG A 363 37.78 22.76 -39.75
#